data_AF-A0A2V7Z3S5-F1
#
_entry.id   AF-A0A2V7Z3S5-F1
#
_cell.length_a   1.000
_cell.length_b   1.000
_cell.length_c   1.000
_cell.angle_alpha   90.00
_cell.angle_beta   90.00
_cell.angle_gamma   90.00
#
_symmetry.space_group_name_H-M   'P 1'
#
loop_
_entity.id
_entity.type
_entity.pdbx_description
1 polymer ?
#
loop_
_entity_poly.entity_id
_entity_poly.type
_entity_poly.pdbx_seq_one_letter_code
_entity_poly.pdbx_strand_id
1 'polypeptide(L)'
;MKTALITGINGQDGSYLAEHLLGQGYKVFGLVRRTSIRNLERVAHLVDSIELLNGDLLDQNSLINAVAEAQPDEIYNLAAQSFVPASFS
;
A
#
# COMPACT_ATOMS: atom_id res chain seq x y z
N MET A 1 6.97 -0.81 -18.51
CA MET A 1 7.12 -0.91 -17.04
C MET A 1 5.72 -0.89 -16.48
N LYS A 2 5.29 -1.97 -15.83
CA LYS A 2 3.95 -2.04 -15.24
C LYS A 2 3.92 -1.30 -13.91
N THR A 3 2.76 -0.76 -13.54
CA THR A 3 2.56 -0.05 -12.28
C THR A 3 1.58 -0.79 -11.39
N ALA A 4 1.94 -1.02 -10.14
CA ALA A 4 1.08 -1.66 -9.14
C ALA A 4 0.74 -0.70 -8.00
N LEU A 5 -0.52 -0.70 -7.57
CA LEU A 5 -0.97 -0.03 -6.34
C LEU A 5 -1.33 -1.07 -5.28
N ILE A 6 -0.63 -1.06 -4.15
CA ILE A 6 -0.84 -1.98 -3.02
C ILE A 6 -1.46 -1.21 -1.85
N THR A 7 -2.67 -1.58 -1.44
CA THR A 7 -3.22 -1.11 -0.16
C THR A 7 -2.71 -2.00 0.97
N GLY A 8 -2.43 -1.42 2.13
CA GLY A 8 -1.88 -2.21 3.24
C GLY A 8 -0.44 -2.65 3.00
N ILE A 9 0.33 -1.86 2.23
CA ILE A 9 1.71 -2.17 1.83
C ILE A 9 2.65 -2.45 3.02
N ASN A 10 2.38 -1.85 4.18
CA ASN A 10 3.18 -2.05 5.39
C ASN A 10 2.72 -3.26 6.25
N GLY A 11 1.73 -4.02 5.78
CA GLY A 11 1.40 -5.34 6.29
C GLY A 11 2.46 -6.37 5.90
N GLN A 12 2.34 -7.60 6.44
CA GLN A 12 3.25 -8.69 6.09
C GLN A 12 3.22 -8.97 4.58
N ASP A 13 2.04 -9.31 4.05
CA ASP A 13 1.88 -9.67 2.64
C ASP A 13 2.20 -8.50 1.70
N GLY A 14 1.82 -7.28 2.10
CA GLY A 14 2.12 -6.06 1.34
C GLY A 14 3.62 -5.83 1.16
N SER A 15 4.42 -6.06 2.21
CA SER A 15 5.87 -5.87 2.15
C SER A 15 6.56 -6.88 1.24
N TYR A 16 6.19 -8.16 1.34
CA TYR A 16 6.74 -9.21 0.48
C TYR A 16 6.30 -9.04 -0.98
N LEU A 17 5.04 -8.65 -1.21
CA LEU A 17 4.54 -8.39 -2.56
C LEU A 17 5.26 -7.21 -3.21
N ALA A 18 5.50 -6.13 -2.45
CA ALA A 18 6.24 -4.98 -2.96
C ALA A 18 7.66 -5.37 -3.39
N GLU A 19 8.39 -6.11 -2.57
CA GLU A 19 9.73 -6.62 -2.90
C GLU A 19 9.70 -7.51 -4.17
N HIS A 20 8.73 -8.43 -4.24
CA HIS A 20 8.58 -9.31 -5.38
C HIS A 20 8.32 -8.56 -6.69
N LEU A 21 7.39 -7.59 -6.68
CA LEU A 21 7.04 -6.79 -7.86
C LEU A 21 8.18 -5.88 -8.30
N LEU A 22 8.91 -5.27 -7.35
CA LEU A 22 10.13 -4.52 -7.65
C LEU A 22 11.17 -5.40 -8.35
N GLY A 23 11.36 -6.63 -7.87
CA GLY A 23 12.23 -7.63 -8.50
C GLY A 23 11.82 -8.01 -9.93
N GLN A 24 10.55 -7.84 -10.29
CA GLN A 24 10.04 -8.01 -11.65
C GLN A 24 10.11 -6.73 -12.52
N GLY A 25 10.64 -5.63 -11.98
CA GLY A 25 10.74 -4.35 -12.68
C GLY A 25 9.43 -3.56 -12.75
N TYR A 26 8.53 -3.76 -11.78
CA TYR A 26 7.33 -2.93 -11.63
C TYR A 26 7.68 -1.60 -10.96
N LYS A 27 6.89 -0.56 -11.26
CA LYS A 27 6.76 0.62 -10.43
C LYS A 27 5.73 0.33 -9.35
N VAL A 28 6.08 0.50 -8.07
CA VAL A 28 5.20 0.14 -6.95
C VAL A 28 4.78 1.39 -6.18
N PHE A 29 3.46 1.55 -6.05
CA PHE A 29 2.81 2.52 -5.17
C PHE A 29 2.21 1.82 -3.96
N GLY A 30 2.35 2.43 -2.79
CA GLY A 30 1.82 1.93 -1.54
C GLY A 30 0.85 2.91 -0.89
N LEU A 31 -0.37 2.47 -0.61
CA LEU A 31 -1.33 3.26 0.15
C LEU A 31 -1.07 3.13 1.66
N VAL A 32 -0.83 4.25 2.32
CA VAL A 32 -0.63 4.35 3.77
C VAL A 32 -1.64 5.31 4.40
N ARG A 33 -2.19 4.95 5.56
CA ARG A 33 -3.08 5.86 6.30
C ARG A 33 -2.29 7.03 6.86
N ARG A 34 -2.91 8.21 6.83
CA ARG A 34 -2.36 9.41 7.45
C ARG A 34 -2.44 9.26 8.97
N THR A 35 -1.33 8.93 9.61
CA THR A 35 -1.23 8.78 11.08
C THR A 35 -0.07 9.61 11.60
N SER A 36 -0.14 10.03 12.88
CA SER A 36 0.91 10.83 13.53
C SER A 36 2.23 10.06 13.71
N ILE A 37 2.20 8.73 13.61
CA ILE A 37 3.36 7.85 13.68
C ILE A 37 3.44 7.04 12.38
N ARG A 38 4.34 7.43 11.46
CA ARG A 38 4.65 6.62 10.27
C ARG A 38 5.48 5.41 10.70
N ASN A 39 4.82 4.36 11.17
CA ASN A 39 5.50 3.11 11.47
C ASN A 39 5.66 2.31 10.16
N LEU A 40 6.79 2.44 9.47
CA LEU A 40 7.09 1.82 8.16
C LEU A 40 8.13 0.70 8.25
N GLU A 41 8.31 0.09 9.42
CA GLU A 41 9.39 -0.88 9.69
C GLU A 41 9.51 -1.99 8.63
N ARG A 42 8.38 -2.53 8.13
CA ARG A 42 8.39 -3.63 7.18
C ARG A 42 8.84 -3.24 5.77
N VAL A 43 8.65 -1.98 5.39
CA VAL A 43 9.00 -1.47 4.06
C VAL A 43 10.13 -0.43 4.11
N ALA A 44 10.77 -0.25 5.26
CA ALA A 44 11.83 0.75 5.46
C ALA A 44 12.99 0.55 4.47
N HIS A 45 13.36 -0.71 4.19
CA HIS A 45 14.39 -1.07 3.23
C HIS A 45 13.99 -0.86 1.76
N LEU A 46 12.70 -0.64 1.49
CA LEU A 46 12.14 -0.41 0.15
C LEU A 46 11.76 1.06 -0.08
N VAL A 47 11.91 1.94 0.91
CA VAL A 47 11.31 3.29 0.90
C VAL A 47 11.78 4.16 -0.27
N ASP A 48 13.03 3.96 -0.71
CA ASP A 48 13.60 4.69 -1.85
C ASP A 48 13.21 4.08 -3.21
N SER A 49 12.59 2.89 -3.19
CA SER A 49 12.17 2.13 -4.38
C SER A 49 10.66 2.12 -4.60
N ILE A 50 9.87 2.63 -3.64
CA ILE A 50 8.41 2.70 -3.70
C ILE A 50 7.91 4.14 -3.52
N GLU A 51 6.75 4.44 -4.10
CA GLU A 51 6.07 5.71 -3.88
C GLU A 51 4.90 5.53 -2.90
N LEU A 52 4.92 6.28 -1.78
CA LEU A 52 3.88 6.17 -0.76
C LEU A 52 2.81 7.25 -0.93
N LEU A 53 1.56 6.81 -1.11
CA LEU A 53 0.39 7.66 -1.24
C LEU A 53 -0.41 7.64 0.07
N ASN A 54 -0.90 8.80 0.48
CA ASN A 54 -1.77 8.88 1.65
C ASN A 54 -3.20 8.54 1.26
N GLY A 55 -3.82 7.61 1.99
CA GLY A 55 -5.26 7.36 1.86
C GLY A 55 -5.79 6.34 2.84
N ASP A 56 -7.11 6.26 2.91
CA ASP A 56 -7.85 5.35 3.78
C ASP A 56 -8.93 4.63 2.97
N LEU A 57 -9.13 3.33 3.25
CA LEU A 57 -10.17 2.54 2.57
C LEU A 57 -11.59 3.05 2.83
N LEU A 58 -11.80 3.81 3.91
CA LEU A 58 -13.08 4.42 4.26
C LEU A 58 -13.27 5.81 3.63
N ASP A 59 -12.21 6.40 3.06
CA ASP A 59 -12.27 7.70 2.40
C ASP A 59 -12.18 7.52 0.88
N GLN A 60 -13.35 7.53 0.22
CA GLN A 60 -13.49 7.37 -1.22
C GLN A 60 -12.65 8.38 -2.03
N ASN A 61 -12.58 9.64 -1.60
CA ASN A 61 -11.83 10.65 -2.33
C ASN A 61 -10.33 10.37 -2.28
N SER A 62 -9.82 9.89 -1.14
CA SER A 62 -8.43 9.49 -1.03
C SER A 62 -8.07 8.33 -1.96
N LEU A 63 -8.99 7.37 -2.14
CA LEU A 63 -8.79 6.25 -3.06
C LEU A 63 -8.83 6.68 -4.53
N ILE A 64 -9.79 7.55 -4.89
CA ILE A 64 -9.86 8.13 -6.24
C ILE A 64 -8.56 8.87 -6.57
N ASN A 65 -8.07 9.69 -5.65
CA ASN A 65 -6.82 10.43 -5.83
C ASN A 65 -5.62 9.48 -5.93
N ALA A 66 -5.55 8.44 -5.10
CA ALA A 66 -4.45 7.48 -5.15
C ALA A 66 -4.41 6.69 -6.46
N VAL A 67 -5.57 6.27 -6.98
CA VAL A 67 -5.67 5.60 -8.28
C VAL A 67 -5.32 6.56 -9.42
N ALA A 68 -5.79 7.81 -9.34
CA ALA A 68 -5.49 8.83 -10.34
C ALA A 68 -4.00 9.17 -10.40
N GLU A 69 -3.32 9.23 -9.25
CA GLU A 69 -1.89 9.51 -9.15
C GLU A 69 -1.04 8.32 -9.58
N ALA A 70 -1.37 7.10 -9.12
CA ALA A 70 -0.61 5.90 -9.44
C ALA A 70 -0.81 5.41 -10.87
N GLN A 71 -1.96 5.68 -11.50
CA GLN A 71 -2.35 5.09 -12.80
C GLN A 71 -2.00 3.58 -12.89
N PRO A 72 -2.47 2.74 -11.95
CA PRO A 72 -1.98 1.37 -11.83
C PRO A 72 -2.54 0.47 -12.94
N ASP A 73 -1.70 -0.42 -13.46
CA ASP A 73 -2.12 -1.56 -14.28
C ASP A 73 -2.74 -2.67 -13.41
N GLU A 74 -2.26 -2.80 -12.16
CA GLU A 74 -2.68 -3.83 -11.22
C GLU A 74 -2.93 -3.22 -9.83
N ILE A 75 -4.05 -3.57 -9.18
CA ILE A 75 -4.39 -3.13 -7.82
C ILE A 75 -4.49 -4.34 -6.91
N TYR A 76 -3.75 -4.31 -5.80
CA TYR A 76 -3.75 -5.34 -4.77
C TYR A 76 -4.32 -4.77 -3.47
N ASN A 77 -5.56 -5.13 -3.14
CA ASN A 77 -6.23 -4.63 -1.94
C ASN A 77 -5.96 -5.54 -0.72
N LEU A 78 -4.89 -5.27 0.03
CA LEU A 78 -4.48 -6.07 1.21
C LEU A 78 -4.75 -5.36 2.54
N ALA A 79 -5.15 -4.07 2.52
CA ALA A 79 -5.53 -3.37 3.74
C ALA A 79 -6.83 -3.96 4.33
N ALA A 80 -6.77 -4.38 5.59
CA ALA A 80 -7.92 -4.82 6.37
C ALA A 80 -7.67 -4.57 7.87
N GLN A 81 -8.74 -4.54 8.66
CA GLN A 81 -8.62 -4.82 10.09
C GLN A 81 -8.46 -6.34 10.19
N SER A 82 -7.21 -6.80 10.34
CA SER A 82 -6.86 -8.23 10.23
C SER A 82 -6.78 -8.94 11.59
N PHE A 83 -6.97 -8.22 12.70
CA PHE A 83 -7.02 -8.80 14.04
C PHE A 83 -8.46 -9.20 14.38
N VAL A 84 -8.77 -10.49 14.21
CA VAL A 84 -10.11 -11.09 14.33
C VAL A 84 -10.94 -10.59 15.53
N PRO A 85 -10.39 -10.49 16.76
CA PRO A 85 -11.19 -10.05 17.91
C PRO A 85 -11.73 -8.61 17.80
N ALA A 86 -11.08 -7.74 17.02
CA ALA A 86 -11.55 -6.38 16.77
C ALA A 86 -12.27 -6.21 15.42
N SER A 87 -12.53 -7.31 14.70
CA SER A 87 -13.27 -7.28 13.42
C SER A 87 -14.79 -7.26 13.61
N PHE A 88 -15.29 -7.71 14.76
CA PHE A 88 -16.73 -7.84 15.08
C PHE A 88 -17.18 -7.01 16.29
N SER A 89 -16.29 -6.14 16.80
CA SER A 89 -16.52 -5.27 17.97
C SER A 89 -17.00 -3.89 17.57
#